data_AF-A0A8J6GXS1-F1
#
_entry.id   AF-A0A8J6GXS1-F1
#
_cell.length_a   1.000
_cell.length_b   1.000
_cell.length_c   1.000
_cell.angle_alpha   90.00
_cell.angle_beta   90.00
_cell.angle_gamma   90.00
#
_symmetry.space_group_name_H-M   'P 1'
#
loop_
_entity.id
_entity.type
_entity.pdbx_description
1 polymer ?
#
loop_
_entity_poly.entity_id
_entity_poly.type
_entity_poly.pdbx_seq_one_letter_code
_entity_poly.pdbx_strand_id
1 'polypeptide(L)'
;IWKLGSEILFYHPKSNVETFNNFADRMKNIGVLNYLKISLQHALYLLHHGMLEDANRNLTDAEAWRYGEKSSSQEVLINLVQAYKGLLQYYTWSRKKMELSELADEDDYAYTAKTQHMLNQSCKTSASISALLKTPGVWDPFVKSYVEMLEFYGDQDGAREILTNYAYDEKLPSNPNAHIYLYEFLKREKAPRAKLISVLKILHGIVPSHPLMLEFHTMLRKSETEEHRKLGLGVLFEFLDFAGCTKNITAWKYLATYLKQTLME
;
A
#
# COMPACT_ATOMS: atom_id res chain seq x y z
N ILE A 1 -3.90 10.72 28.24
CA ILE A 1 -3.88 9.58 29.18
C ILE A 1 -3.70 8.26 28.43
N TRP A 2 -4.67 7.80 27.61
CA TRP A 2 -4.57 6.48 26.96
C TRP A 2 -3.30 6.31 26.11
N LYS A 3 -2.98 7.26 25.23
CA LYS A 3 -1.77 7.19 24.37
C LYS A 3 -0.50 6.96 25.18
N LEU A 4 -0.23 7.80 26.17
CA LEU A 4 0.96 7.70 27.02
C LEU A 4 0.97 6.39 27.83
N GLY A 5 -0.17 5.99 28.39
CA GLY A 5 -0.26 4.73 29.14
C GLY A 5 -0.01 3.51 28.26
N SER A 6 -0.55 3.49 27.04
CA SER A 6 -0.28 2.44 26.07
C SER A 6 1.20 2.38 25.68
N GLU A 7 1.86 3.52 25.44
CA GLU A 7 3.30 3.55 25.15
C GLU A 7 4.13 3.01 26.32
N ILE A 8 3.81 3.42 27.56
CA ILE A 8 4.50 2.91 28.75
C ILE A 8 4.32 1.39 28.83
N LEU A 9 3.09 0.89 28.70
CA LEU A 9 2.81 -0.55 28.75
C LEU A 9 3.40 -1.31 27.57
N PHE A 10 3.60 -0.68 26.41
CA PHE A 10 4.22 -1.32 25.26
C PHE A 10 5.70 -1.63 25.53
N TYR A 11 6.44 -0.70 26.15
CA TYR A 11 7.88 -0.84 26.36
C TYR A 11 8.27 -1.35 27.76
N HIS A 12 7.33 -1.44 28.69
CA HIS A 12 7.66 -1.82 30.06
C HIS A 12 7.97 -3.31 30.18
N PRO A 13 9.15 -3.73 30.70
CA PRO A 13 9.59 -5.13 30.71
C PRO A 13 8.69 -6.12 31.48
N LYS A 14 7.89 -5.61 32.43
CA LYS A 14 6.92 -6.42 33.19
C LYS A 14 5.50 -6.35 32.65
N SER A 15 5.28 -5.58 31.59
CA SER A 15 3.98 -5.54 30.94
C SER A 15 3.75 -6.83 30.17
N ASN A 16 2.52 -7.31 30.20
CA ASN A 16 2.09 -8.46 29.43
C ASN A 16 0.78 -8.13 28.73
N VAL A 17 0.38 -9.01 27.81
CA VAL A 17 -0.84 -8.85 27.02
C VAL A 17 -2.07 -8.62 27.90
N GLU A 18 -2.22 -9.38 28.98
CA GLU A 18 -3.36 -9.24 29.90
C GLU A 18 -3.42 -7.84 30.54
N THR A 19 -2.28 -7.33 30.99
CA THR A 19 -2.16 -5.98 31.58
C THR A 19 -2.52 -4.91 30.56
N PHE A 20 -2.04 -5.05 29.31
CA PHE A 20 -2.36 -4.12 28.24
C PHE A 20 -3.85 -4.17 27.87
N ASN A 21 -4.43 -5.36 27.72
CA ASN A 21 -5.85 -5.54 27.39
C ASN A 21 -6.74 -4.90 28.47
N ASN A 22 -6.45 -5.17 29.74
CA ASN A 22 -7.15 -4.58 30.87
C ASN A 22 -7.08 -3.04 30.88
N PHE A 23 -5.91 -2.48 30.55
CA PHE A 23 -5.74 -1.04 30.41
C PHE A 23 -6.55 -0.49 29.23
N ALA A 24 -6.43 -1.10 28.04
CA ALA A 24 -7.12 -0.68 26.84
C ALA A 24 -8.65 -0.69 27.04
N ASP A 25 -9.19 -1.75 27.64
CA ASP A 25 -10.63 -1.87 27.89
C ASP A 25 -11.14 -0.84 28.90
N ARG A 26 -10.37 -0.54 29.96
CA ARG A 26 -10.68 0.59 30.84
C ARG A 26 -10.69 1.91 30.07
N MET A 27 -9.66 2.16 29.24
CA MET A 27 -9.56 3.41 28.50
C MET A 27 -10.67 3.59 27.46
N LYS A 28 -11.10 2.51 26.79
CA LYS A 28 -12.25 2.52 25.86
C LYS A 28 -13.54 3.01 26.54
N ASN A 29 -13.73 2.65 27.80
CA ASN A 29 -14.93 2.97 28.57
C ASN A 29 -14.89 4.33 29.28
N ILE A 30 -13.70 4.89 29.53
CA ILE A 30 -13.53 6.20 30.20
C ILE A 30 -13.85 7.38 29.27
N GLY A 31 -13.71 7.22 27.95
CA GLY A 31 -13.91 8.29 26.99
C GLY A 31 -14.53 7.79 25.70
N VAL A 32 -15.86 7.88 25.62
CA VAL A 32 -16.68 7.42 24.50
C VAL A 32 -16.18 7.97 23.15
N LEU A 33 -15.71 9.22 23.13
CA LEU A 33 -15.18 9.88 21.93
C LEU A 33 -13.90 9.24 21.34
N ASN A 34 -13.14 8.47 22.13
CA ASN A 34 -11.87 7.87 21.70
C ASN A 34 -11.94 6.37 21.45
N TYR A 35 -13.13 5.76 21.60
CA TYR A 35 -13.30 4.31 21.53
C TYR A 35 -12.66 3.70 20.27
N LEU A 36 -12.98 4.23 19.08
CA LEU A 36 -12.44 3.73 17.81
C LEU A 36 -10.91 3.86 17.71
N LYS A 37 -10.34 4.97 18.20
CA LYS A 37 -8.88 5.20 18.19
C LYS A 37 -8.15 4.24 19.13
N ILE A 38 -8.73 4.00 20.31
CA ILE A 38 -8.17 3.06 21.30
C ILE A 38 -8.28 1.64 20.76
N SER A 39 -9.42 1.27 20.16
CA SER A 39 -9.59 -0.04 19.53
C SER A 39 -8.61 -0.28 18.40
N LEU A 40 -8.31 0.73 17.56
CA LEU A 40 -7.26 0.62 16.54
C LEU A 40 -5.88 0.38 17.14
N GLN A 41 -5.46 1.16 18.14
CA GLN A 41 -4.16 0.94 18.80
C GLN A 41 -4.09 -0.44 19.47
N HIS A 42 -5.18 -0.86 20.12
CA HIS A 42 -5.26 -2.16 20.76
C HIS A 42 -5.15 -3.31 19.74
N ALA A 43 -5.79 -3.18 18.58
CA ALA A 43 -5.63 -4.16 17.51
C ALA A 43 -4.17 -4.26 17.05
N LEU A 44 -3.49 -3.12 16.85
CA LEU A 44 -2.07 -3.12 16.47
C LEU A 44 -1.17 -3.79 17.52
N TYR A 45 -1.45 -3.55 18.82
CA TYR A 45 -0.75 -4.22 19.91
C TYR A 45 -0.93 -5.74 19.86
N LEU A 46 -2.17 -6.21 19.68
CA LEU A 46 -2.49 -7.63 19.58
C LEU A 46 -1.79 -8.28 18.37
N LEU A 47 -1.76 -7.59 17.23
CA LEU A 47 -1.05 -8.04 16.03
C LEU A 47 0.45 -8.17 16.26
N HIS A 48 1.06 -7.22 16.96
CA HIS A 48 2.48 -7.28 17.32
C HIS A 48 2.83 -8.53 18.16
N HIS A 49 1.87 -9.03 18.94
CA HIS A 49 2.02 -10.23 19.77
C HIS A 49 1.49 -11.50 19.09
N GLY A 50 1.18 -11.46 17.79
CA GLY A 50 0.70 -12.61 17.02
C GLY A 50 -0.77 -13.00 17.29
N MET A 51 -1.52 -12.19 18.03
CA MET A 51 -2.90 -12.47 18.44
C MET A 51 -3.92 -12.00 17.40
N LEU A 52 -3.86 -12.62 16.21
CA LEU A 52 -4.67 -12.24 15.05
C LEU A 52 -6.18 -12.31 15.30
N GLU A 53 -6.66 -13.38 15.92
CA GLU A 53 -8.10 -13.57 16.19
C GLU A 53 -8.63 -12.54 17.19
N ASP A 54 -7.86 -12.23 18.23
CA ASP A 54 -8.24 -11.22 19.21
C ASP A 54 -8.23 -9.82 18.60
N ALA A 55 -7.26 -9.51 17.72
CA ALA A 55 -7.25 -8.27 16.97
C ALA A 55 -8.49 -8.13 16.07
N ASN A 56 -8.86 -9.20 15.36
CA ASN A 56 -10.04 -9.23 14.51
C ASN A 56 -11.36 -9.11 15.31
N ARG A 57 -11.45 -9.76 16.47
CA ARG A 57 -12.59 -9.62 17.40
C ARG A 57 -12.71 -8.17 17.87
N ASN A 58 -11.62 -7.59 18.37
CA ASN A 58 -11.58 -6.20 18.83
C ASN A 58 -11.99 -5.19 17.73
N LEU A 59 -11.57 -5.38 16.48
CA LEU A 59 -11.99 -4.52 15.37
C LEU A 59 -13.45 -4.74 14.97
N THR A 60 -13.96 -5.97 15.09
CA THR A 60 -15.38 -6.27 14.84
C THR A 60 -16.28 -5.61 15.87
N ASP A 61 -15.90 -5.63 17.15
CA ASP A 61 -16.60 -4.91 18.21
C ASP A 61 -16.55 -3.39 17.97
N ALA A 62 -15.39 -2.89 17.49
CA ALA A 62 -15.22 -1.49 17.13
C ALA A 62 -16.10 -1.04 15.96
N GLU A 63 -16.27 -1.88 14.95
CA GLU A 63 -17.14 -1.61 13.80
C GLU A 63 -18.62 -1.58 14.19
N ALA A 64 -19.04 -2.46 15.10
CA ALA A 64 -20.41 -2.54 15.60
C ALA A 64 -20.79 -1.38 16.53
N TRP A 65 -19.79 -0.65 17.04
CA TRP A 65 -20.01 0.44 17.97
C TRP A 65 -20.79 1.59 17.33
N ARG A 66 -21.82 2.06 18.05
CA ARG A 66 -22.69 3.17 17.65
C ARG A 66 -22.85 4.10 18.85
N TYR A 67 -22.37 5.33 18.74
CA TYR A 67 -22.62 6.36 19.74
C TYR A 67 -22.72 7.73 19.09
N GLY A 68 -23.77 8.48 19.45
CA GLY A 68 -24.02 9.85 19.02
C GLY A 68 -24.36 10.02 17.53
N GLU A 69 -24.54 11.27 17.11
CA GLU A 69 -24.62 11.63 15.70
C GLU A 69 -23.26 11.44 15.02
N LYS A 70 -23.26 10.85 13.82
CA LYS A 70 -22.04 10.57 13.07
C LYS A 70 -21.45 11.87 12.54
N SER A 71 -20.39 12.35 13.20
CA SER A 71 -19.55 13.42 12.61
C SER A 71 -18.71 12.89 11.45
N SER A 72 -18.29 13.77 10.54
CA SER A 72 -17.36 13.42 9.45
C SER A 72 -16.05 12.81 9.96
N SER A 73 -15.54 13.30 11.10
CA SER A 73 -14.33 12.75 11.72
C SER A 73 -14.50 11.32 12.25
N GLN A 74 -15.71 10.97 12.67
CA GLN A 74 -16.06 9.63 13.14
C GLN A 74 -16.22 8.67 11.95
N GLU A 75 -16.75 9.14 10.82
CA GLU A 75 -16.86 8.36 9.59
C GLU A 75 -15.47 7.91 9.08
N VAL A 76 -14.49 8.81 9.06
CA VAL A 76 -13.10 8.45 8.70
C VAL A 76 -12.54 7.37 9.63
N LEU A 77 -12.79 7.46 10.95
CA LEU A 77 -12.32 6.46 11.91
C LEU A 77 -13.03 5.11 11.73
N ILE A 78 -14.32 5.11 11.38
CA ILE A 78 -15.07 3.88 11.06
C ILE A 78 -14.48 3.24 9.81
N ASN A 79 -14.26 4.01 8.74
CA ASN A 79 -13.65 3.50 7.51
C ASN A 79 -12.25 2.94 7.78
N LEU A 80 -11.48 3.56 8.69
CA LEU A 80 -10.17 3.06 9.09
C LEU A 80 -10.27 1.73 9.84
N VAL A 81 -11.19 1.60 10.80
CA VAL A 81 -11.47 0.34 11.51
C VAL A 81 -11.86 -0.76 10.52
N GLN A 82 -12.76 -0.47 9.59
CA GLN A 82 -13.21 -1.40 8.56
C GLN A 82 -12.06 -1.81 7.64
N ALA A 83 -11.22 -0.87 7.22
CA ALA A 83 -10.08 -1.17 6.36
C ALA A 83 -9.02 -2.02 7.07
N TYR A 84 -8.68 -1.74 8.34
CA TYR A 84 -7.75 -2.57 9.11
C TYR A 84 -8.32 -3.98 9.34
N LYS A 85 -9.62 -4.10 9.60
CA LYS A 85 -10.30 -5.40 9.62
C LYS A 85 -10.20 -6.09 8.27
N GLY A 86 -10.40 -5.35 7.18
CA GLY A 86 -10.20 -5.80 5.81
C GLY A 86 -8.77 -6.31 5.56
N LEU A 87 -7.73 -5.65 6.08
CA LEU A 87 -6.35 -6.13 5.98
C LEU A 87 -6.14 -7.46 6.70
N LEU A 88 -6.76 -7.69 7.86
CA LEU A 88 -6.68 -8.98 8.56
C LEU A 88 -7.39 -10.09 7.77
N GLN A 89 -8.50 -9.74 7.14
CA GLN A 89 -9.22 -10.65 6.25
C GLN A 89 -8.42 -10.96 4.99
N TYR A 90 -7.77 -9.96 4.39
CA TYR A 90 -6.83 -10.13 3.29
C TYR A 90 -5.66 -11.02 3.70
N TYR A 91 -5.05 -10.82 4.87
CA TYR A 91 -3.97 -11.68 5.36
C TYR A 91 -4.42 -13.14 5.45
N THR A 92 -5.62 -13.37 6.00
CA THR A 92 -6.23 -14.70 6.08
C THR A 92 -6.50 -15.28 4.69
N TRP A 93 -6.98 -14.46 3.75
CA TRP A 93 -7.19 -14.85 2.35
C TRP A 93 -5.87 -15.19 1.64
N SER A 94 -4.83 -14.39 1.84
CA SER A 94 -3.51 -14.57 1.22
C SER A 94 -2.86 -15.87 1.70
N ARG A 95 -2.97 -16.18 2.99
CA ARG A 95 -2.52 -17.48 3.54
C ARG A 95 -3.26 -18.66 2.90
N LYS A 96 -4.60 -18.58 2.79
CA LYS A 96 -5.39 -19.63 2.12
C LYS A 96 -5.07 -19.76 0.63
N LYS A 97 -4.81 -18.64 -0.06
CA LYS A 97 -4.37 -18.62 -1.46
C LYS A 97 -3.05 -19.37 -1.64
N MET A 98 -2.09 -19.19 -0.72
CA MET A 98 -0.83 -19.93 -0.70
C MET A 98 -1.06 -21.43 -0.47
N GLU A 99 -1.86 -21.80 0.53
CA GLU A 99 -2.23 -23.20 0.81
C GLU A 99 -2.91 -23.87 -0.41
N LEU A 100 -3.77 -23.15 -1.15
CA LEU A 100 -4.41 -23.69 -2.36
C LEU A 100 -3.42 -23.89 -3.51
N SER A 101 -2.41 -23.03 -3.64
CA SER A 101 -1.38 -23.21 -4.68
C SER A 101 -0.50 -24.43 -4.45
N GLU A 102 -0.40 -24.91 -3.21
CA GLU A 102 0.32 -26.13 -2.83
C GLU A 102 -0.53 -27.41 -3.00
N LEU A 103 -1.87 -27.27 -3.00
CA LEU A 103 -2.83 -28.37 -3.05
C LEU A 103 -3.44 -28.60 -4.45
N ALA A 104 -2.91 -27.95 -5.49
CA ALA A 104 -3.45 -27.99 -6.85
C ALA A 104 -3.48 -29.39 -7.52
N ASP A 105 -3.00 -30.43 -6.83
CA ASP A 105 -3.01 -31.82 -7.28
C ASP A 105 -4.16 -32.70 -6.73
N GLU A 106 -5.01 -32.21 -5.80
CA GLU A 106 -6.09 -33.04 -5.20
C GLU A 106 -7.50 -32.40 -5.21
N ASP A 107 -8.44 -33.14 -5.82
CA ASP A 107 -9.91 -33.17 -5.69
C ASP A 107 -10.76 -31.90 -6.01
N ASP A 108 -11.52 -32.00 -7.11
CA ASP A 108 -12.29 -30.93 -7.79
C ASP A 108 -13.43 -30.31 -6.95
N TYR A 109 -14.06 -31.09 -6.06
CA TYR A 109 -15.20 -30.62 -5.27
C TYR A 109 -14.79 -29.78 -4.05
N ALA A 110 -13.74 -30.21 -3.33
CA ALA A 110 -13.22 -29.47 -2.17
C ALA A 110 -12.58 -28.14 -2.59
N TYR A 111 -11.95 -28.12 -3.77
CA TYR A 111 -11.41 -26.93 -4.39
C TYR A 111 -12.49 -25.88 -4.68
N THR A 112 -13.62 -26.30 -5.26
CA THR A 112 -14.74 -25.41 -5.62
C THR A 112 -15.38 -24.76 -4.40
N ALA A 113 -15.67 -25.53 -3.34
CA ALA A 113 -16.27 -25.01 -2.11
C ALA A 113 -15.34 -24.04 -1.34
N LYS A 114 -14.03 -24.34 -1.26
CA LYS A 114 -13.03 -23.44 -0.67
C LYS A 114 -12.91 -22.13 -1.44
N THR A 115 -12.94 -22.20 -2.78
CA THR A 115 -12.87 -21.03 -3.67
C THR A 115 -14.09 -20.12 -3.50
N GLN A 116 -15.30 -20.69 -3.34
CA GLN A 116 -16.53 -19.92 -3.15
C GLN A 116 -16.59 -19.22 -1.77
N HIS A 117 -16.10 -19.88 -0.72
CA HIS A 117 -15.94 -19.22 0.59
C HIS A 117 -14.90 -18.09 0.52
N MET A 118 -13.80 -18.27 -0.21
CA MET A 118 -12.80 -17.21 -0.42
C MET A 118 -13.38 -16.01 -1.17
N LEU A 119 -14.22 -16.24 -2.19
CA LEU A 119 -14.95 -15.20 -2.92
C LEU A 119 -15.88 -14.36 -2.01
N ASN A 120 -16.63 -15.00 -1.12
CA ASN A 120 -17.51 -14.25 -0.21
C ASN A 120 -16.72 -13.41 0.80
N GLN A 121 -15.59 -13.92 1.29
CA GLN A 121 -14.72 -13.19 2.20
C GLN A 121 -14.00 -12.03 1.50
N SER A 122 -13.62 -12.21 0.23
CA SER A 122 -12.95 -11.19 -0.55
C SER A 122 -13.87 -10.02 -0.89
N CYS A 123 -15.14 -10.27 -1.21
CA CYS A 123 -16.15 -9.23 -1.45
C CYS A 123 -16.37 -8.30 -0.24
N LYS A 124 -16.34 -8.83 0.99
CA LYS A 124 -16.47 -8.01 2.22
C LYS A 124 -15.20 -7.18 2.48
N THR A 125 -14.05 -7.77 2.18
CA THR A 125 -12.74 -7.12 2.31
C THR A 125 -12.59 -5.96 1.33
N SER A 126 -12.97 -6.17 0.07
CA SER A 126 -12.91 -5.16 -1.00
C SER A 126 -13.82 -3.97 -0.72
N ALA A 127 -15.05 -4.20 -0.25
CA ALA A 127 -15.96 -3.13 0.14
C ALA A 127 -15.37 -2.26 1.25
N SER A 128 -14.75 -2.88 2.25
CA SER A 128 -14.16 -2.17 3.39
C SER A 128 -12.95 -1.32 2.99
N ILE A 129 -12.07 -1.86 2.14
CA ILE A 129 -10.88 -1.14 1.66
C ILE A 129 -11.28 -0.02 0.68
N SER A 130 -12.16 -0.30 -0.28
CA SER A 130 -12.59 0.68 -1.28
C SER A 130 -13.24 1.93 -0.68
N ALA A 131 -13.94 1.80 0.46
CA ALA A 131 -14.48 2.95 1.18
C ALA A 131 -13.38 3.87 1.74
N LEU A 132 -12.31 3.30 2.30
CA LEU A 132 -11.17 4.05 2.82
C LEU A 132 -10.42 4.80 1.70
N LEU A 133 -10.26 4.17 0.53
CA LEU A 133 -9.51 4.75 -0.60
C LEU A 133 -10.16 6.03 -1.15
N LYS A 134 -11.43 6.29 -0.86
CA LYS A 134 -12.13 7.54 -1.21
C LYS A 134 -11.81 8.70 -0.27
N THR A 135 -11.15 8.44 0.85
CA THR A 135 -10.79 9.45 1.84
C THR A 135 -9.36 9.95 1.62
N PRO A 136 -9.07 11.25 1.80
CA PRO A 136 -7.72 11.78 1.68
C PRO A 136 -6.74 11.10 2.64
N GLY A 137 -5.67 10.51 2.10
CA GLY A 137 -4.62 9.88 2.89
C GLY A 137 -3.64 9.07 2.04
N VAL A 138 -2.56 8.61 2.67
CA VAL A 138 -1.58 7.69 2.07
C VAL A 138 -1.93 6.28 2.54
N TRP A 139 -2.43 5.46 1.62
CA TRP A 139 -3.07 4.17 1.90
C TRP A 139 -2.32 2.99 1.27
N ASP A 140 -1.00 3.09 1.14
CA ASP A 140 -0.17 2.11 0.41
C ASP A 140 -0.44 0.64 0.74
N PRO A 141 -0.53 0.21 2.02
CA PRO A 141 -0.80 -1.19 2.35
C PRO A 141 -2.17 -1.65 1.87
N PHE A 142 -3.18 -0.78 1.95
CA PHE A 142 -4.55 -1.06 1.54
C PHE A 142 -4.69 -1.13 0.01
N VAL A 143 -4.06 -0.19 -0.70
CA VAL A 143 -4.04 -0.17 -2.17
C VAL A 143 -3.41 -1.44 -2.72
N LYS A 144 -2.22 -1.81 -2.21
CA LYS A 144 -1.53 -3.04 -2.65
C LYS A 144 -2.38 -4.29 -2.41
N SER A 145 -2.94 -4.41 -1.21
CA SER A 145 -3.77 -5.56 -0.84
C SER A 145 -5.00 -5.67 -1.73
N TYR A 146 -5.66 -4.54 -2.01
CA TYR A 146 -6.87 -4.53 -2.82
C TYR A 146 -6.59 -4.81 -4.31
N VAL A 147 -5.54 -4.21 -4.87
CA VAL A 147 -5.11 -4.46 -6.24
C VAL A 147 -4.75 -5.93 -6.45
N GLU A 148 -4.03 -6.56 -5.53
CA GLU A 148 -3.70 -7.98 -5.65
C GLU A 148 -4.96 -8.87 -5.66
N MET A 149 -5.95 -8.52 -4.84
CA MET A 149 -7.23 -9.24 -4.84
C MET A 149 -7.96 -9.08 -6.17
N LEU A 150 -8.02 -7.86 -6.72
CA LEU A 150 -8.63 -7.60 -8.03
C LEU A 150 -7.92 -8.38 -9.14
N GLU A 151 -6.59 -8.32 -9.18
CA GLU A 151 -5.77 -9.07 -10.14
C GLU A 151 -6.00 -10.58 -10.03
N PHE A 152 -6.13 -11.12 -8.80
CA PHE A 152 -6.41 -12.53 -8.57
C PHE A 152 -7.78 -12.97 -9.11
N TYR A 153 -8.79 -12.12 -9.01
CA TYR A 153 -10.14 -12.41 -9.54
C TYR A 153 -10.29 -12.04 -11.02
N GLY A 154 -9.22 -11.60 -11.68
CA GLY A 154 -9.23 -11.23 -13.10
C GLY A 154 -9.79 -9.84 -13.39
N ASP A 155 -10.05 -9.02 -12.37
CA ASP A 155 -10.53 -7.64 -12.53
C ASP A 155 -9.37 -6.67 -12.77
N GLN A 156 -8.78 -6.78 -13.97
CA GLN A 156 -7.65 -5.94 -14.38
C GLN A 156 -8.05 -4.47 -14.57
N ASP A 157 -9.28 -4.22 -15.01
CA ASP A 157 -9.78 -2.85 -15.21
C ASP A 157 -10.01 -2.15 -13.87
N GLY A 158 -10.59 -2.84 -12.88
CA GLY A 158 -10.70 -2.32 -11.51
C GLY A 158 -9.33 -2.06 -10.88
N ALA A 159 -8.37 -2.97 -11.05
CA ALA A 159 -7.00 -2.76 -10.56
C ALA A 159 -6.35 -1.51 -11.20
N ARG A 160 -6.53 -1.36 -12.52
CA ARG A 160 -6.05 -0.18 -13.27
C ARG A 160 -6.70 1.10 -12.79
N GLU A 161 -8.01 1.11 -12.57
CA GLU A 161 -8.76 2.25 -12.11
C GLU A 161 -8.27 2.70 -10.73
N ILE A 162 -8.17 1.77 -9.78
CA ILE A 162 -7.70 2.07 -8.42
C ILE A 162 -6.29 2.66 -8.42
N LEU A 163 -5.35 2.09 -9.17
CA LEU A 163 -3.99 2.61 -9.26
C LEU A 163 -3.92 3.96 -9.96
N THR A 164 -4.75 4.18 -10.99
CA THR A 164 -4.82 5.46 -11.72
C THR A 164 -5.35 6.56 -10.81
N ASN A 165 -6.47 6.30 -10.10
CA ASN A 165 -7.05 7.24 -9.15
C ASN A 165 -6.09 7.54 -8.01
N TYR A 166 -5.43 6.52 -7.45
CA TYR A 166 -4.47 6.71 -6.36
C TYR A 166 -3.25 7.55 -6.77
N ALA A 167 -2.85 7.51 -8.04
CA ALA A 167 -1.72 8.29 -8.57
C ALA A 167 -2.10 9.71 -9.01
N TYR A 168 -3.34 9.96 -9.42
CA TYR A 168 -3.71 11.21 -10.11
C TYR A 168 -4.91 11.97 -9.53
N ASP A 169 -5.65 11.42 -8.57
CA ASP A 169 -6.73 12.17 -7.91
C ASP A 169 -6.15 13.29 -7.04
N GLU A 170 -6.43 14.53 -7.43
CA GLU A 170 -5.96 15.75 -6.75
C GLU A 170 -6.50 15.86 -5.30
N LYS A 171 -7.54 15.11 -4.93
CA LYS A 171 -8.06 15.05 -3.56
C LYS A 171 -7.16 14.25 -2.62
N LEU A 172 -6.30 13.40 -3.17
CA LEU A 172 -5.36 12.60 -2.40
C LEU A 172 -4.03 13.35 -2.26
N PRO A 173 -3.32 13.19 -1.13
CA PRO A 173 -1.99 13.77 -0.98
C PRO A 173 -1.02 13.17 -2.00
N SER A 174 -0.08 13.99 -2.48
CA SER A 174 0.99 13.52 -3.37
C SER A 174 1.77 12.37 -2.72
N ASN A 175 1.89 11.25 -3.43
CA ASN A 175 2.54 10.04 -2.95
C ASN A 175 3.41 9.42 -4.06
N PRO A 176 4.75 9.40 -3.90
CA PRO A 176 5.64 8.75 -4.86
C PRO A 176 5.28 7.28 -5.13
N ASN A 177 4.86 6.55 -4.08
CA ASN A 177 4.55 5.13 -4.18
C ASN A 177 3.37 4.86 -5.13
N ALA A 178 2.41 5.78 -5.22
CA ALA A 178 1.27 5.63 -6.13
C ALA A 178 1.72 5.55 -7.60
N HIS A 179 2.67 6.39 -8.00
CA HIS A 179 3.23 6.36 -9.35
C HIS A 179 4.09 5.11 -9.59
N ILE A 180 4.81 4.62 -8.57
CA ILE A 180 5.57 3.37 -8.65
C ILE A 180 4.62 2.19 -8.88
N TYR A 181 3.53 2.09 -8.12
CA TYR A 181 2.56 1.00 -8.26
C TYR A 181 1.89 1.01 -9.63
N LEU A 182 1.46 2.19 -10.09
CA LEU A 182 0.86 2.35 -11.41
C LEU A 182 1.86 1.99 -12.52
N TYR A 183 3.11 2.43 -12.40
CA TYR A 183 4.16 2.12 -13.37
C TYR A 183 4.39 0.61 -13.50
N GLU A 184 4.60 -0.08 -12.38
CA GLU A 184 4.83 -1.53 -12.38
C GLU A 184 3.64 -2.30 -12.94
N PHE A 185 2.42 -1.89 -12.61
CA PHE A 185 1.20 -2.48 -13.18
C PHE A 185 1.14 -2.30 -14.71
N LEU A 186 1.34 -1.06 -15.19
CA LEU A 186 1.33 -0.77 -16.63
C LEU A 186 2.44 -1.51 -17.39
N LYS A 187 3.60 -1.71 -16.76
CA LYS A 187 4.71 -2.47 -17.32
C LYS A 187 4.35 -3.95 -17.48
N ARG A 188 3.70 -4.57 -16.49
CA ARG A 188 3.19 -5.96 -16.60
C ARG A 188 2.14 -6.09 -17.71
N GLU A 189 1.26 -5.11 -17.83
CA GLU A 189 0.23 -5.00 -18.86
C GLU A 189 0.76 -4.67 -20.26
N LYS A 190 2.08 -4.52 -20.42
CA LYS A 190 2.74 -4.14 -21.68
C LYS A 190 2.14 -2.85 -22.29
N ALA A 191 1.82 -1.88 -21.44
CA ALA A 191 1.27 -0.61 -21.87
C ALA A 191 2.22 0.12 -22.84
N PRO A 192 1.68 1.01 -23.72
CA PRO A 192 2.50 1.78 -24.64
C PRO A 192 3.61 2.56 -23.92
N ARG A 193 4.80 2.58 -24.49
CA ARG A 193 5.99 3.25 -23.93
C ARG A 193 5.74 4.72 -23.58
N ALA A 194 4.92 5.42 -24.36
CA ALA A 194 4.54 6.81 -24.08
C ALA A 194 3.84 6.96 -22.72
N LYS A 195 3.00 6.00 -22.33
CA LYS A 195 2.29 5.99 -21.04
C LYS A 195 3.24 5.66 -19.88
N LEU A 196 4.22 4.78 -20.10
CA LEU A 196 5.26 4.49 -19.11
C LEU A 196 6.15 5.72 -18.86
N ILE A 197 6.56 6.40 -19.94
CA ILE A 197 7.33 7.65 -19.88
C ILE A 197 6.57 8.74 -19.14
N SER A 198 5.25 8.89 -19.37
CA SER A 198 4.47 9.93 -18.69
C SER A 198 4.41 9.72 -17.17
N VAL A 199 4.23 8.47 -16.72
CA VAL A 199 4.22 8.13 -15.28
C VAL A 199 5.60 8.39 -14.66
N LEU A 200 6.67 7.93 -15.31
CA LEU A 200 8.04 8.12 -14.82
C LEU A 200 8.46 9.59 -14.80
N LYS A 201 7.97 10.40 -15.74
CA LYS A 201 8.23 11.85 -15.75
C LYS A 201 7.64 12.54 -14.53
N ILE A 202 6.46 12.13 -14.07
CA ILE A 202 5.85 12.65 -12.84
C ILE A 202 6.65 12.17 -11.63
N LEU A 203 6.97 10.87 -11.56
CA LEU A 203 7.77 10.32 -10.47
C LEU A 203 9.14 11.00 -10.37
N HIS A 204 9.80 11.30 -11.49
CA HIS A 204 11.06 12.04 -11.54
C HIS A 204 10.97 13.40 -10.85
N GLY A 205 9.89 14.15 -11.12
CA GLY A 205 9.66 15.45 -10.48
C GLY A 205 9.42 15.37 -8.97
N ILE A 206 9.03 14.21 -8.44
CA ILE A 206 8.76 14.01 -7.01
C ILE A 206 9.98 13.39 -6.30
N VAL A 207 10.59 12.37 -6.90
CA VAL A 207 11.71 11.60 -6.33
C VAL A 207 12.77 11.29 -7.41
N PRO A 208 13.66 12.24 -7.74
CA PRO A 208 14.69 12.06 -8.77
C PRO A 208 15.76 11.04 -8.37
N SER A 209 15.83 10.66 -7.08
CA SER A 209 16.75 9.64 -6.58
C SER A 209 16.22 8.21 -6.68
N HIS A 210 14.99 8.01 -7.16
CA HIS A 210 14.38 6.68 -7.20
C HIS A 210 15.10 5.76 -8.22
N PRO A 211 15.34 4.47 -7.94
CA PRO A 211 16.02 3.55 -8.86
C PRO A 211 15.40 3.46 -10.26
N LEU A 212 14.08 3.69 -10.38
CA LEU A 212 13.39 3.74 -11.66
C LEU A 212 13.90 4.86 -12.59
N MET A 213 14.63 5.86 -12.09
CA MET A 213 15.23 6.89 -12.92
C MET A 213 16.28 6.34 -13.90
N LEU A 214 16.94 5.22 -13.56
CA LEU A 214 17.85 4.54 -14.49
C LEU A 214 17.10 3.86 -15.64
N GLU A 215 15.92 3.30 -15.33
CA GLU A 215 15.05 2.72 -16.35
C GLU A 215 14.41 3.83 -17.20
N PHE A 216 13.99 4.93 -16.57
CA PHE A 216 13.48 6.11 -17.24
C PHE A 216 14.50 6.69 -18.21
N HIS A 217 15.74 6.87 -17.77
CA HIS A 217 16.86 7.28 -18.61
C HIS A 217 17.00 6.37 -19.84
N THR A 218 17.01 5.05 -19.64
CA THR A 218 17.15 4.08 -20.73
C THR A 218 15.98 4.18 -21.72
N MET A 219 14.76 4.40 -21.19
CA MET A 219 13.57 4.64 -22.00
C MET A 219 13.56 5.99 -22.71
N LEU A 220 14.27 7.01 -22.25
CA LEU A 220 14.37 8.27 -22.97
C LEU A 220 15.43 8.17 -24.07
N ARG A 221 16.57 7.54 -23.78
CA ARG A 221 17.68 7.36 -24.73
C ARG A 221 17.29 6.56 -25.97
N LYS A 222 16.44 5.54 -25.85
CA LYS A 222 15.94 4.76 -27.00
C LYS A 222 14.94 5.54 -27.87
N SER A 223 14.66 6.81 -27.57
CA SER A 223 13.74 7.64 -28.35
C SER A 223 14.57 8.48 -29.32
N GLU A 224 14.04 8.69 -30.51
CA GLU A 224 14.72 9.45 -31.57
C GLU A 224 14.61 10.97 -31.39
N THR A 225 13.90 11.44 -30.36
CA THR A 225 13.68 12.88 -30.15
C THR A 225 14.82 13.51 -29.35
N GLU A 226 15.28 14.67 -29.82
CA GLU A 226 16.33 15.44 -29.14
C GLU A 226 15.92 15.87 -27.72
N GLU A 227 14.64 16.18 -27.52
CA GLU A 227 14.09 16.52 -26.20
C GLU A 227 14.24 15.37 -25.21
N HIS A 228 13.97 14.12 -25.63
CA HIS A 228 14.18 12.96 -24.76
C HIS A 228 15.66 12.70 -24.50
N ARG A 229 16.56 12.95 -25.46
CA ARG A 229 18.00 12.83 -25.22
C ARG A 229 18.49 13.81 -24.14
N LYS A 230 18.08 15.08 -24.24
CA LYS A 230 18.40 16.12 -23.23
C LYS A 230 17.80 15.79 -21.87
N LEU A 231 16.52 15.41 -21.82
CA LEU A 231 15.87 15.01 -20.57
C LEU A 231 16.55 13.78 -19.97
N GLY A 232 16.90 12.78 -20.78
CA GLY A 232 17.58 11.57 -20.32
C GLY A 232 18.92 11.87 -19.66
N LEU A 233 19.68 12.84 -20.18
CA LEU A 233 20.91 13.30 -19.55
C LEU A 233 20.64 14.05 -18.24
N GLY A 234 19.63 14.94 -18.22
CA GLY A 234 19.19 15.63 -17.01
C GLY A 234 18.81 14.68 -15.88
N VAL A 235 18.04 13.63 -16.18
CA VAL A 235 17.66 12.58 -15.23
C VAL A 235 18.88 11.91 -14.58
N LEU A 236 19.97 11.69 -15.32
CA LEU A 236 21.19 11.10 -14.76
C LEU A 236 21.91 12.06 -13.80
N PHE A 237 21.99 13.35 -14.16
CA PHE A 237 22.58 14.36 -13.30
C PHE A 237 21.79 14.49 -12.00
N GLU A 238 20.47 14.71 -12.09
CA GLU A 238 19.60 14.83 -10.92
C GLU A 238 19.65 13.58 -10.02
N PHE A 239 19.73 12.38 -10.63
CA PHE A 239 19.90 11.13 -9.88
C PHE A 239 21.25 11.09 -9.15
N LEU A 240 22.36 11.42 -9.82
CA LEU A 240 23.72 11.38 -9.25
C LEU A 240 23.99 12.50 -8.23
N ASP A 241 23.32 13.64 -8.37
CA ASP A 241 23.40 14.78 -7.44
C ASP A 241 22.82 14.43 -6.06
N PHE A 242 21.95 13.43 -5.98
CA PHE A 242 21.45 12.95 -4.72
C PHE A 242 22.53 12.19 -3.93
N ALA A 243 22.78 12.60 -2.68
CA ALA A 243 23.88 12.09 -1.85
C ALA A 243 23.94 10.55 -1.76
N GLY A 244 22.78 9.89 -1.66
CA GLY A 244 22.67 8.42 -1.61
C GLY A 244 23.00 7.70 -2.92
N CYS A 245 23.02 8.41 -4.05
CA CYS A 245 23.18 7.86 -5.40
C CYS A 245 24.56 8.16 -6.01
N THR A 246 25.36 9.02 -5.38
CA THR A 246 26.71 9.42 -5.84
C THR A 246 27.67 8.27 -6.14
N LYS A 247 27.46 7.09 -5.54
CA LYS A 247 28.29 5.90 -5.75
C LYS A 247 27.66 4.87 -6.69
N ASN A 248 26.55 5.20 -7.36
CA ASN A 248 25.85 4.28 -8.24
C ASN A 248 26.67 4.05 -9.53
N ILE A 249 27.30 2.88 -9.63
CA ILE A 249 28.17 2.51 -10.75
C ILE A 249 27.40 2.51 -12.08
N THR A 250 26.14 2.08 -12.08
CA THR A 250 25.32 2.01 -13.29
C THR A 250 25.06 3.40 -13.86
N ALA A 251 24.70 4.37 -13.01
CA ALA A 251 24.50 5.76 -13.41
C ALA A 251 25.79 6.37 -14.00
N TRP A 252 26.94 6.17 -13.35
CA TRP A 252 28.23 6.64 -13.87
C TRP A 252 28.62 5.99 -15.18
N LYS A 253 28.33 4.69 -15.38
CA LYS A 253 28.56 4.01 -16.67
C LYS A 253 27.69 4.61 -17.78
N TYR A 254 26.45 4.94 -17.49
CA TYR A 254 25.59 5.63 -18.45
C TYR A 254 26.13 7.01 -18.79
N LEU A 255 26.51 7.82 -17.80
CA LEU A 255 27.10 9.14 -18.03
C LEU A 255 28.40 9.07 -18.84
N ALA A 256 29.30 8.12 -18.52
CA ALA A 256 30.54 7.91 -19.27
C ALA A 256 30.27 7.52 -20.73
N THR A 257 29.19 6.79 -21.01
CA THR A 257 28.79 6.45 -22.38
C THR A 257 28.37 7.69 -23.15
N TYR A 258 27.62 8.61 -22.54
CA TYR A 258 27.27 9.89 -23.16
C TYR A 258 28.51 10.71 -23.51
N LEU A 259 29.43 10.88 -22.56
CA LEU A 259 30.65 11.66 -22.77
C LEU A 259 31.50 11.10 -23.91
N LYS A 260 31.62 9.77 -24.01
CA LYS A 260 32.34 9.13 -25.12
C LYS A 260 31.70 9.39 -26.48
N GLN A 261 30.36 9.37 -26.55
CA GLN A 261 29.65 9.63 -27.80
C GLN A 261 29.86 11.08 -28.25
N THR A 262 29.78 12.04 -27.33
CA THR A 262 30.00 13.46 -27.65
C THR A 262 31.45 13.79 -28.02
N LEU A 263 32.43 13.02 -27.53
CA LEU A 263 33.86 13.22 -27.86
C LEU A 263 34.29 12.53 -29.17
N MET A 264 33.45 11.68 -29.75
CA MET A 264 33.71 10.96 -31.00
C MET A 264 32.96 11.53 -32.21
N GLU A 265 32.10 12.54 -31.99
CA GLU A 265 31.55 13.44 -33.01
C GLU A 265 32.49 14.65 -33.20
#